data_AF-A0A380K3R6-F1
#
_entry.id   AF-A0A380K3R6-F1
#
_cell.length_a   1.000
_cell.length_b   1.000
_cell.length_c   1.000
_cell.angle_alpha   90.00
_cell.angle_beta   90.00
_cell.angle_gamma   90.00
#
_symmetry.space_group_name_H-M   'P 1'
#
loop_
_entity.id
_entity.type
_entity.pdbx_description
1 polymer ?
#
loop_
_entity_poly.entity_id
_entity_poly.type
_entity_poly.pdbx_seq_one_letter_code
_entity_poly.pdbx_strand_id
1 'polypeptide(L)'
;MNTREMQDEILRLKKEKGVCILAHAHQSQDIWEVADFVGDSFALSKYAAKAPQDTIIMCGVRFMAETVKVLSPEKTSIPSKSNGWLSNGCTN
;
A
#
# COMPACT_ATOMS: atom_id res chain seq x y z
N MET A 1 21.27 3.52 -4.65
CA MET A 1 20.27 2.83 -3.81
C MET A 1 19.86 1.57 -4.52
N ASN A 2 20.18 0.44 -3.93
CA ASN A 2 19.67 -0.85 -4.38
C ASN A 2 18.23 -1.04 -3.88
N THR A 3 17.47 -1.93 -4.51
CA THR A 3 16.08 -2.26 -4.12
C THR A 3 15.94 -2.54 -2.63
N ARG A 4 16.88 -3.28 -2.05
CA ARG A 4 16.85 -3.67 -0.63
C ARG A 4 17.00 -2.50 0.33
N GLU A 5 17.87 -1.54 0.01
CA GLU A 5 18.04 -0.33 0.82
C GLU A 5 16.78 0.54 0.79
N MET A 6 16.07 0.56 -0.34
CA MET A 6 14.77 1.22 -0.45
C MET A 6 13.70 0.54 0.41
N GLN A 7 13.66 -0.79 0.40
CA GLN A 7 12.72 -1.56 1.22
C GLN A 7 12.96 -1.33 2.72
N ASP A 8 14.22 -1.34 3.16
CA ASP A 8 14.57 -1.11 4.56
C ASP A 8 14.16 0.29 5.03
N GLU A 9 14.38 1.32 4.21
CA GLU A 9 13.94 2.69 4.54
C GLU A 9 12.41 2.82 4.53
N ILE A 10 11.71 2.14 3.62
CA ILE A 10 10.24 2.09 3.61
C ILE A 10 9.72 1.44 4.91
N LEU A 11 10.31 0.33 5.34
CA LEU A 11 9.93 -0.36 6.59
C LEU A 11 10.18 0.50 7.81
N ARG A 12 11.29 1.24 7.84
CA ARG A 12 11.60 2.20 8.90
C ARG A 12 10.56 3.32 8.95
N LEU A 13 10.31 3.98 7.82
CA LEU A 13 9.32 5.06 7.70
C LEU A 13 7.90 4.58 8.02
N LYS A 14 7.57 3.34 7.65
CA LYS A 14 6.29 2.72 7.95
C LYS A 14 6.07 2.61 9.46
N LYS A 15 7.09 2.18 10.20
CA LYS A 15 7.05 2.08 11.65
C LYS A 15 7.01 3.46 12.31
N GLU A 16 7.79 4.41 11.80
CA GLU A 16 7.86 5.79 12.32
C GLU A 16 6.54 6.55 12.12
N LYS A 17 5.89 6.40 10.96
CA LYS A 17 4.64 7.08 10.62
C LYS A 17 3.38 6.27 10.96
N GLY A 18 3.53 5.03 11.41
CA GLY A 18 2.40 4.15 11.75
C GLY A 18 1.45 3.88 10.57
N VAL A 19 1.99 3.74 9.36
CA VAL A 19 1.17 3.52 8.15
C VAL A 19 1.00 2.03 7.86
N CYS A 20 -0.11 1.66 7.23
CA CYS A 20 -0.37 0.31 6.73
C CYS A 20 -0.16 0.27 5.21
N ILE A 21 0.66 -0.66 4.72
CA ILE A 21 0.92 -0.83 3.28
C ILE A 21 0.15 -2.04 2.77
N LEU A 22 -0.73 -1.80 1.80
CA LEU A 22 -1.55 -2.84 1.17
C LEU A 22 -1.16 -2.99 -0.29
N ALA A 23 -0.78 -4.20 -0.70
CA ALA A 23 -0.35 -4.49 -2.05
C ALA A 23 -1.32 -5.41 -2.79
N HIS A 24 -1.55 -5.10 -4.07
CA HIS A 24 -2.31 -6.00 -4.93
C HIS A 24 -1.46 -7.22 -5.33
N ALA A 25 -2.12 -8.36 -5.52
CA ALA A 25 -1.49 -9.60 -5.99
C ALA A 25 -0.85 -9.49 -7.40
N HIS A 26 -0.98 -8.36 -8.10
CA HIS A 26 -0.30 -8.10 -9.38
C HIS A 26 1.01 -7.32 -9.22
N GLN A 27 1.38 -6.92 -8.00
CA GLN A 27 2.62 -6.21 -7.75
C GLN A 27 3.83 -7.14 -7.75
N SER A 28 5.01 -6.60 -8.02
CA SER A 28 6.29 -7.31 -7.89
C SER A 28 6.55 -7.80 -6.45
N GLN A 29 7.32 -8.89 -6.33
CA GLN A 29 7.76 -9.47 -5.06
C GLN A 29 8.40 -8.43 -4.12
N ASP A 30 9.17 -7.52 -4.69
CA ASP A 30 9.75 -6.34 -4.06
C ASP A 30 8.77 -5.53 -3.20
N ILE A 31 7.52 -5.38 -3.66
CA ILE A 31 6.46 -4.65 -2.96
C ILE A 31 5.80 -5.55 -1.92
N TRP A 32 5.69 -6.85 -2.20
CA TRP A 32 5.13 -7.81 -1.25
C TRP A 32 5.98 -7.90 0.02
N GLU A 33 7.29 -7.80 -0.10
CA GLU A 33 8.22 -7.81 1.05
C GLU A 33 8.03 -6.64 2.01
N VAL A 34 7.52 -5.50 1.54
CA VAL A 34 7.25 -4.31 2.38
C VAL A 34 5.77 -4.16 2.76
N ALA A 35 4.87 -4.91 2.13
CA ALA A 35 3.44 -4.87 2.36
C ALA A 35 3.05 -5.57 3.67
N ASP A 36 2.04 -5.04 4.37
CA ASP A 36 1.40 -5.70 5.52
C ASP A 36 0.44 -6.80 5.07
N PHE A 37 -0.19 -6.61 3.91
CA PHE A 37 -1.17 -7.53 3.39
C PHE A 37 -1.16 -7.50 1.87
N VAL A 38 -1.22 -8.69 1.27
CA VAL A 38 -1.27 -8.91 -0.17
C VAL A 38 -2.57 -9.65 -0.49
N GLY A 39 -3.34 -9.14 -1.44
CA GLY A 39 -4.59 -9.76 -1.83
C GLY A 39 -5.24 -9.14 -3.06
N ASP A 40 -6.48 -9.56 -3.32
CA ASP A 40 -7.33 -8.98 -4.35
C ASP A 40 -7.96 -7.64 -3.89
N SER A 41 -8.60 -6.94 -4.82
CA SER A 41 -9.28 -5.66 -4.58
C SER A 41 -10.25 -5.67 -3.39
N PHE A 42 -11.00 -6.75 -3.20
CA PHE A 42 -12.04 -6.86 -2.19
C PHE A 42 -11.44 -7.17 -0.81
N ALA A 43 -10.51 -8.12 -0.76
CA ALA A 43 -9.76 -8.48 0.43
C ALA A 43 -9.00 -7.26 0.98
N LEU A 44 -8.33 -6.50 0.11
CA LEU A 44 -7.62 -5.28 0.49
C LEU A 44 -8.56 -4.22 1.06
N SER A 45 -9.71 -3.96 0.40
CA SER A 45 -10.68 -2.97 0.88
C SER A 45 -11.27 -3.35 2.25
N LYS A 46 -11.56 -4.65 2.45
CA LYS A 46 -12.07 -5.17 3.73
C LYS A 46 -11.00 -5.12 4.83
N TYR A 47 -9.75 -5.42 4.49
CA TYR A 47 -8.64 -5.34 5.43
C TYR A 47 -8.36 -3.88 5.81
N ALA A 48 -8.35 -2.96 4.85
CA ALA A 48 -8.17 -1.54 5.07
C ALA A 48 -9.23 -0.95 6.02
N ALA A 49 -10.49 -1.34 5.85
CA ALA A 49 -11.57 -0.94 6.75
C ALA A 49 -11.31 -1.41 8.20
N LYS A 50 -10.74 -2.60 8.39
CA LYS A 50 -10.41 -3.18 9.69
C LYS A 50 -9.05 -2.77 10.27
N ALA A 51 -8.15 -2.24 9.45
CA ALA A 51 -6.80 -1.90 9.85
C ALA A 51 -6.83 -0.84 10.98
N PRO A 52 -6.06 -1.02 12.07
CA PRO A 52 -6.02 -0.05 13.17
C PRO A 52 -5.27 1.25 12.83
N GLN A 53 -4.53 1.28 11.71
CA GLN A 53 -3.77 2.45 11.28
C GLN A 53 -4.65 3.51 10.63
N ASP A 54 -4.39 4.77 10.96
CA ASP A 54 -5.10 5.92 10.38
C ASP A 54 -4.69 6.20 8.94
N THR A 55 -3.46 5.83 8.57
CA THR A 55 -2.92 6.03 7.23
C THR A 55 -2.71 4.70 6.53
N ILE A 56 -3.30 4.58 5.34
CA ILE A 56 -3.22 3.39 4.51
C ILE A 56 -2.60 3.78 3.17
N ILE A 57 -1.47 3.16 2.84
CA ILE A 57 -0.79 3.30 1.55
C ILE A 57 -1.22 2.12 0.69
N MET A 58 -1.85 2.44 -0.45
CA MET A 58 -2.36 1.42 -1.35
C MET A 58 -1.49 1.33 -2.61
N CYS A 59 -0.75 0.23 -2.70
CA CYS A 59 0.10 -0.13 -3.83
C CYS A 59 -0.77 -0.87 -4.87
N GLY A 60 -1.53 -0.07 -5.63
CA GLY A 60 -2.48 -0.56 -6.62
C GLY A 60 -3.25 0.58 -7.30
N VAL A 61 -4.40 0.25 -7.90
CA VAL A 61 -5.23 1.21 -8.64
C VAL A 61 -5.98 2.17 -7.71
N ARG A 62 -6.14 3.42 -8.16
CA ARG A 62 -6.78 4.53 -7.42
C ARG A 62 -8.19 4.21 -6.90
N PHE A 63 -8.97 3.41 -7.64
CA PHE A 63 -10.33 3.01 -7.26
C PHE A 63 -10.39 2.29 -5.91
N MET A 64 -9.36 1.53 -5.55
CA MET A 64 -9.35 0.83 -4.27
C MET A 64 -9.16 1.81 -3.10
N ALA A 65 -8.34 2.85 -3.28
CA ALA A 65 -8.15 3.88 -2.27
C ALA A 65 -9.46 4.64 -2.00
N GLU A 66 -10.25 4.90 -3.05
CA GLU A 66 -11.57 5.51 -2.91
C GLU A 66 -12.55 4.61 -2.13
N THR A 67 -12.50 3.29 -2.36
CA THR A 67 -13.32 2.31 -1.60
C THR A 67 -12.99 2.34 -0.11
N VAL A 68 -11.70 2.45 0.25
CA VAL A 68 -11.27 2.61 1.65
C VAL A 68 -11.80 3.90 2.25
N LYS A 69 -11.77 5.00 1.48
CA LYS A 69 -12.31 6.29 1.94
C LYS A 69 -13.83 6.26 2.14
N VAL A 70 -14.55 5.47 1.33
CA VAL A 70 -15.99 5.23 1.50
C VAL A 70 -16.28 4.39 2.75
N LEU A 71 -15.51 3.32 2.98
CA LEU A 71 -15.68 2.43 4.13
C LEU A 71 -15.16 3.01 5.44
N SER A 72 -14.22 3.96 5.37
CA SER A 72 -13.56 4.57 6.51
C SER A 72 -13.17 6.02 6.16
N PRO A 73 -14.12 6.96 6.22
CA PRO A 73 -13.89 8.35 5.83
C PRO A 73 -12.84 9.05 6.72
N GLU A 74 -12.68 8.60 7.96
CA GLU A 74 -11.67 9.07 8.91
C GLU A 74 -10.23 8.74 8.47
N LYS A 75 -10.05 7.66 7.68
CA LYS A 75 -8.73 7.15 7.30
C LYS A 75 -8.17 7.89 6.09
N THR A 76 -6.85 8.05 6.09
CA THR A 76 -6.10 8.66 4.99
C THR A 76 -5.60 7.57 4.06
N SER A 77 -6.27 7.41 2.93
CA SER A 77 -5.85 6.51 1.85
C SER A 77 -4.96 7.25 0.85
N ILE A 78 -3.70 6.86 0.71
CA ILE A 78 -2.78 7.43 -0.28
C ILE A 78 -2.63 6.44 -1.44
N PRO A 79 -3.13 6.77 -2.65
CA PRO A 79 -2.84 5.96 -3.82
C PRO A 79 -1.38 6.12 -4.22
N SER A 80 -0.74 5.02 -4.64
CA SER A 80 0.58 5.08 -5.28
C SER A 80 0.51 6.00 -6.50
N LYS A 81 1.19 7.15 -6.46
CA LYS A 81 1.30 8.03 -7.63
C LYS A 81 2.08 7.28 -8.72
N SER A 82 1.63 7.38 -9.96
CA SER A 82 2.15 6.74 -11.18
C SER A 82 3.62 7.03 -11.53
N ASN A 83 4.38 7.65 -10.64
CA ASN A 83 5.71 8.22 -10.91
C ASN A 83 6.75 7.78 -9.86
N GLY A 84 6.45 6.78 -9.03
CA GLY A 84 7.33 6.28 -7.97
C GLY A 84 7.74 4.83 -8.19
N TRP A 85 8.75 4.35 -7.45
CA TRP A 85 9.18 2.94 -7.56
C TRP A 85 8.03 1.93 -7.28
N LEU A 86 7.08 2.33 -6.43
CA LEU A 86 5.82 1.60 -6.17
C LEU A 86 4.84 1.55 -7.36
N SER A 87 5.03 2.34 -8.42
CA SER A 87 4.24 2.27 -9.67
C SER A 87 4.97 1.56 -10.80
N ASN A 88 6.31 1.57 -10.80
CA ASN A 88 7.11 0.88 -11.81
C ASN A 88 7.03 -0.66 -11.67
N GLY A 89 6.60 -1.17 -10.51
CA GLY A 89 6.25 -2.58 -10.32
C GLY A 89 4.92 -3.01 -10.98
N CYS A 90 4.11 -2.07 -11.50
CA CYS A 90 2.88 -2.36 -12.24
C CYS A 90 3.06 -2.50 -13.76
N THR A 91 4.22 -2.12 -14.31
CA THR A 91 4.42 -1.97 -15.77
C THR A 91 5.47 -2.91 -16.32
N ASN A 92 5.47 -4.18 -15.90
CA ASN A 92 6.09 -5.23 -16.70
C ASN A 92 5.07 -6.30 -17.06
#